data_AF-A0A537XX40-F1
#
_entry.id   AF-A0A537XX40-F1
#
_cell.length_a   1.000
_cell.length_b   1.000
_cell.length_c   1.000
_cell.angle_alpha   90.00
_cell.angle_beta   90.00
_cell.angle_gamma   90.00
#
_symmetry.space_group_name_H-M   'P 1'
#
loop_
_entity.id
_entity.type
_entity.pdbx_description
1 polymer ?
#
loop_
_entity_poly.entity_id
_entity_poly.type
_entity_poly.pdbx_seq_one_letter_code
_entity_poly.pdbx_strand_id
1 'polypeptide(L)'
;PVAVNGAGSYTSAPYTPTVAGTFRTIASYSGNASNVPVTTKCNDTGESVVVSAPSPSPSKAAPTPTPSTSVLGASINKKPTLPVTGPSLPIGPLGLLGIALVAAGAALLRKRRSGPA
;
A
#
# COMPACT_ATOMS: atom_id res chain seq x y z
N PRO A 1 20.60 -52.21 -19.91
CA PRO A 1 21.83 -52.58 -20.65
C PRO A 1 21.60 -52.33 -22.13
N VAL A 2 22.60 -51.83 -22.85
CA VAL A 2 22.51 -51.56 -24.30
C VAL A 2 23.30 -52.65 -25.03
N ALA A 3 22.71 -53.22 -26.09
CA ALA A 3 23.39 -54.24 -26.88
C ALA A 3 24.55 -53.62 -27.67
N VAL A 4 25.73 -54.24 -27.59
CA VAL A 4 26.96 -53.82 -28.28
C VAL A 4 27.21 -54.76 -29.45
N ASN A 5 27.09 -54.27 -30.68
CA ASN A 5 27.20 -55.05 -31.92
C ASN A 5 28.39 -54.65 -32.80
N GLY A 6 29.29 -53.81 -32.28
CA GLY A 6 30.49 -53.37 -32.97
C GLY A 6 31.15 -52.18 -32.30
N ALA A 7 32.16 -51.61 -32.95
CA ALA A 7 32.72 -50.33 -32.54
C ALA A 7 31.71 -49.21 -32.79
N GLY A 8 31.48 -48.37 -31.79
CA GLY A 8 30.55 -47.25 -31.91
C GLY A 8 30.21 -46.59 -30.58
N SER A 9 29.43 -45.52 -30.66
CA SER A 9 28.88 -44.83 -29.50
C SER A 9 27.57 -45.50 -29.06
N TYR A 10 27.43 -45.72 -27.75
CA TYR A 10 26.24 -46.32 -27.16
C TYR A 10 25.63 -45.38 -26.13
N THR A 11 24.38 -44.96 -26.35
CA THR A 11 23.68 -44.03 -25.48
C THR A 11 22.80 -44.78 -24.48
N SER A 12 22.88 -44.41 -23.20
CA SER A 12 21.99 -44.95 -22.16
C SER A 12 20.56 -44.44 -22.33
N ALA A 13 19.62 -45.04 -21.61
CA ALA A 13 18.30 -44.43 -21.42
C ALA A 13 18.44 -43.04 -20.76
N PRO A 14 17.52 -42.10 -21.03
CA PRO A 14 17.53 -40.80 -20.38
C PRO A 14 17.26 -40.94 -18.87
N TYR A 15 17.88 -40.08 -18.08
CA TYR A 15 17.65 -39.96 -16.64
C TYR A 15 17.31 -38.51 -16.29
N THR A 16 16.23 -38.29 -15.54
CA THR A 16 15.79 -36.96 -15.11
C THR A 16 15.90 -36.85 -13.59
N PRO A 17 16.94 -36.19 -13.09
CA PRO A 17 17.10 -35.89 -11.67
C PRO A 17 15.93 -35.11 -11.09
N THR A 18 15.44 -35.51 -9.93
CA THR A 18 14.39 -34.77 -9.18
C THR A 18 14.95 -33.81 -8.14
N VAL A 19 16.25 -33.90 -7.85
CA VAL A 19 16.94 -33.09 -6.85
C VAL A 19 18.23 -32.53 -7.46
N ALA A 20 18.59 -31.30 -7.08
CA ALA A 20 19.86 -30.70 -7.43
C ALA A 20 21.04 -31.46 -6.79
N GLY A 21 22.14 -31.58 -7.52
CA GLY A 21 23.31 -32.31 -7.06
C GLY A 21 24.29 -32.64 -8.19
N THR A 22 25.38 -33.30 -7.82
CA THR A 22 26.36 -33.82 -8.78
C THR A 22 26.04 -35.27 -9.08
N PHE A 23 25.69 -35.56 -10.33
CA PHE A 23 25.41 -36.89 -10.82
C PHE A 23 26.65 -37.44 -11.51
N ARG A 24 27.04 -38.65 -11.12
CA ARG A 24 28.19 -39.36 -11.68
C ARG A 24 27.69 -40.55 -12.48
N THR A 25 28.27 -40.75 -13.64
CA THR A 25 28.00 -41.91 -14.49
C THR A 25 29.21 -42.82 -14.51
N ILE A 26 29.00 -44.10 -14.79
CA ILE A 26 30.08 -45.06 -15.06
C ILE A 26 29.62 -45.89 -16.25
N ALA A 27 30.48 -46.01 -17.26
CA ALA A 27 30.27 -46.92 -18.37
C ALA A 27 30.92 -48.28 -18.06
N SER A 28 30.16 -49.36 -18.23
CA SER A 28 30.65 -50.72 -18.08
C SER A 28 30.32 -51.54 -19.32
N TYR A 29 31.35 -52.17 -19.88
CA TYR A 29 31.25 -53.12 -20.97
C TYR A 29 31.56 -54.52 -20.44
N SER A 30 30.62 -55.45 -20.61
CA SER A 30 30.69 -56.81 -20.08
C SER A 30 31.67 -57.72 -20.81
N GLY A 31 32.28 -57.26 -21.91
CA GLY A 31 33.09 -58.11 -22.77
C GLY A 31 32.27 -58.92 -23.77
N ASN A 32 32.98 -59.55 -24.70
CA ASN A 32 32.46 -60.57 -25.61
C ASN A 32 33.57 -61.60 -25.91
N ALA A 33 33.32 -62.56 -26.82
CA ALA A 33 34.29 -63.61 -27.13
C ALA A 33 35.67 -63.10 -27.59
N SER A 34 35.74 -61.88 -28.16
CA SER A 34 36.97 -61.30 -28.71
C SER A 34 37.54 -60.18 -27.84
N ASN A 35 36.82 -59.67 -26.85
CA ASN A 35 37.20 -58.48 -26.09
C ASN A 35 36.92 -58.67 -24.60
N VAL A 36 37.91 -58.34 -23.77
CA VAL A 36 37.76 -58.38 -22.30
C VAL A 36 36.79 -57.30 -21.80
N PRO A 37 36.09 -57.52 -20.66
CA PRO A 37 35.29 -56.50 -20.01
C PRO A 37 36.13 -55.30 -19.57
N VAL A 38 35.53 -54.11 -19.59
CA VAL A 38 36.14 -52.87 -19.08
C VAL A 38 35.08 -52.02 -18.40
N THR A 39 35.49 -51.26 -17.39
CA THR A 39 34.63 -50.29 -16.70
C THR A 39 35.41 -49.01 -16.45
N THR A 40 34.80 -47.86 -16.68
CA THR A 40 35.40 -46.56 -16.40
C THR A 40 35.52 -46.32 -14.89
N LYS A 41 36.39 -45.41 -14.48
CA LYS A 41 36.54 -45.06 -13.07
C LYS A 41 35.53 -43.99 -12.70
N CYS A 42 35.06 -44.03 -11.46
CA CYS A 42 34.28 -42.94 -10.90
C CYS A 42 35.06 -41.62 -11.00
N ASN A 43 34.45 -40.60 -11.61
CA ASN A 43 35.05 -39.29 -11.93
C ASN A 43 36.01 -39.27 -13.11
N ASP A 44 35.95 -40.23 -14.03
CA ASP A 44 36.61 -40.04 -15.32
C ASP A 44 36.07 -38.78 -16.01
N THR A 45 36.92 -38.15 -16.83
CA THR A 45 36.58 -36.91 -17.52
C THR A 45 35.31 -37.09 -18.36
N GLY A 46 34.32 -36.23 -18.16
CA GLY A 46 33.03 -36.29 -18.85
C GLY A 46 31.98 -37.18 -18.16
N GLU A 47 32.31 -37.82 -17.04
CA GLU A 47 31.38 -38.67 -16.28
C GLU A 47 30.77 -37.98 -15.05
N SER A 48 30.70 -36.65 -15.06
CA SER A 48 30.10 -35.86 -13.98
C SER A 48 29.28 -34.71 -14.54
N VAL A 49 28.04 -34.58 -14.05
CA VAL A 49 27.10 -33.53 -14.44
C VAL A 49 26.56 -32.86 -13.18
N VAL A 50 26.65 -31.53 -13.13
CA VAL A 50 26.06 -30.73 -12.04
C VAL A 50 24.66 -30.30 -12.45
N VAL A 51 23.68 -30.61 -11.60
CA VAL A 51 22.28 -30.23 -11.76
C VAL A 51 21.96 -29.20 -10.69
N SER A 52 21.64 -27.98 -11.13
CA SER A 52 21.31 -26.88 -10.23
C SER A 52 19.81 -26.74 -10.03
N ALA A 53 19.41 -26.29 -8.84
CA ALA A 53 18.03 -25.90 -8.59
C ALA A 53 17.68 -24.64 -9.43
N PRO A 54 16.42 -24.52 -9.90
CA PRO A 54 15.99 -23.29 -10.54
C PRO A 54 16.13 -22.11 -9.57
N SER A 55 16.65 -20.99 -10.06
CA SER A 55 16.65 -19.74 -9.30
C SER A 55 15.21 -19.33 -8.99
N PRO A 56 14.89 -18.85 -7.77
CA PRO A 56 13.59 -18.27 -7.51
C PRO A 56 13.36 -17.12 -8.50
N SER A 57 12.22 -17.15 -9.19
CA SER A 57 11.78 -16.02 -10.00
C SER A 57 11.43 -14.85 -9.07
N PRO A 58 11.78 -13.59 -9.39
CA PRO A 58 11.39 -12.45 -8.58
C PRO A 58 9.87 -12.38 -8.49
N SER A 59 9.33 -12.54 -7.27
CA SER A 59 7.92 -12.26 -7.01
C SER A 59 7.68 -10.77 -7.27
N LYS A 60 6.72 -10.46 -8.17
CA LYS A 60 6.29 -9.10 -8.47
C LYS A 60 6.07 -8.34 -7.15
N ALA A 61 6.78 -7.23 -6.96
CA ALA A 61 6.60 -6.37 -5.79
C ALA A 61 5.12 -5.92 -5.70
N ALA A 62 4.53 -6.04 -4.51
CA ALA A 62 3.21 -5.49 -4.25
C ALA A 62 3.22 -3.98 -4.55
N PRO A 63 2.15 -3.42 -5.15
CA PRO A 63 2.10 -1.99 -5.43
C PRO A 63 2.22 -1.21 -4.11
N THR A 64 3.16 -0.26 -4.08
CA THR A 64 3.32 0.69 -2.98
C THR A 64 2.02 1.48 -2.78
N PRO A 65 1.40 1.50 -1.58
CA PRO A 65 0.21 2.29 -1.35
C PRO A 65 0.55 3.78 -1.52
N THR A 66 -0.23 4.47 -2.35
CA THR A 66 -0.10 5.92 -2.56
C THR A 66 -0.58 6.65 -1.30
N PRO A 67 0.21 7.53 -0.67
CA PRO A 67 -0.25 8.29 0.48
C PRO A 67 -1.37 9.26 0.06
N SER A 68 -2.54 9.17 0.70
CA SER A 68 -3.62 10.14 0.51
C SER A 68 -3.34 11.38 1.36
N THR A 69 -3.15 12.54 0.73
CA THR A 69 -3.05 13.83 1.44
C THR A 69 -4.44 14.35 1.77
N SER A 70 -5.00 14.00 2.93
CA SER A 70 -6.05 14.81 3.53
C SER A 70 -5.39 15.88 4.40
N VAL A 71 -4.94 16.94 3.75
CA VAL A 71 -4.47 18.16 4.38
C VAL A 71 -5.70 19.05 4.56
N LEU A 72 -6.05 19.33 5.82
CA LEU A 72 -7.15 20.18 6.28
C LEU A 72 -8.58 19.60 6.12
N GLY A 73 -9.15 19.19 7.25
CA GLY A 73 -10.59 18.95 7.38
C GLY A 73 -11.43 20.18 7.03
N ALA A 74 -12.69 19.92 6.70
CA ALA A 74 -13.66 20.89 6.20
C ALA A 74 -13.61 22.26 6.90
N SER A 75 -13.57 23.31 6.09
CA SER A 75 -13.68 24.73 6.42
C SER A 75 -14.47 25.03 7.70
N ILE A 76 -13.79 25.48 8.75
CA ILE A 76 -14.42 26.05 9.95
C ILE A 76 -14.73 27.53 9.72
N ASN A 77 -15.64 27.84 8.80
CA ASN A 77 -16.20 29.19 8.65
C ASN A 77 -17.35 29.47 9.65
N LYS A 78 -17.25 28.94 10.87
CA LYS A 78 -18.24 29.19 11.93
C LYS A 78 -17.76 30.37 12.78
N LYS A 79 -18.32 31.55 12.53
CA LYS A 79 -18.09 32.73 13.39
C LYS A 79 -18.47 32.33 14.84
N PRO A 80 -17.55 32.40 15.82
CA PRO A 80 -17.90 32.10 17.20
C PRO A 80 -19.02 33.05 17.63
N THR A 81 -20.18 32.49 17.99
CA THR A 81 -21.25 33.28 18.59
C THR A 81 -20.92 33.36 20.07
N LEU A 82 -20.54 34.56 20.53
CA LEU A 82 -20.28 34.80 21.95
C LEU A 82 -21.60 34.61 22.73
N PRO A 83 -21.60 33.92 23.89
CA PRO A 83 -22.76 33.90 24.75
C PRO A 83 -23.05 35.33 25.24
N VAL A 84 -24.28 35.80 25.04
CA VAL A 84 -24.71 37.08 25.60
C VAL A 84 -24.97 36.88 27.09
N THR A 85 -23.96 37.12 27.93
CA THR A 85 -24.10 37.14 29.39
C THR A 85 -24.41 38.55 29.85
N GLY A 86 -25.70 38.87 29.98
CA GLY A 86 -26.18 40.12 30.55
C GLY A 86 -27.70 40.11 30.73
N PRO A 87 -28.25 40.89 31.68
CA PRO A 87 -29.69 40.98 31.87
C PRO A 87 -30.36 41.51 30.59
N SER A 88 -31.34 40.77 30.06
CA SER A 88 -32.12 41.18 28.89
C SER A 88 -33.11 42.28 29.29
N LEU A 89 -32.64 43.53 29.27
CA LEU A 89 -33.54 44.67 29.44
C LEU A 89 -34.35 44.85 28.14
N PRO A 90 -35.68 45.01 28.20
CA PRO A 90 -36.49 45.22 27.00
C PRO A 90 -36.25 46.66 26.50
N ILE A 91 -35.22 46.84 25.65
CA ILE A 91 -34.80 48.16 25.13
C ILE A 91 -35.93 48.83 24.33
N GLY A 92 -36.77 48.03 23.65
CA GLY A 92 -37.91 48.53 22.87
C GLY A 92 -38.89 49.39 23.68
N PRO A 93 -39.58 48.83 24.69
CA PRO A 93 -40.55 49.58 25.48
C PRO A 93 -39.92 50.70 26.31
N LEU A 94 -38.68 50.53 26.80
CA LEU A 94 -37.97 51.59 27.52
C LEU A 94 -37.64 52.78 26.62
N GLY A 95 -37.25 52.53 25.37
CA GLY A 95 -37.02 53.58 24.37
C GLY A 95 -38.30 54.38 24.05
N LEU A 96 -39.43 53.70 23.88
CA LEU A 96 -40.73 54.34 23.65
C LEU A 96 -41.15 55.24 24.82
N LEU A 97 -40.97 54.78 26.06
CA LEU A 97 -41.28 55.55 27.25
C LEU A 97 -40.41 56.82 27.35
N GLY A 98 -39.12 56.71 27.01
CA GLY A 98 -38.21 57.86 26.96
C GLY A 98 -38.65 58.92 25.93
N ILE A 99 -39.00 58.49 24.72
CA ILE A 99 -39.49 59.39 23.65
C ILE A 99 -40.81 60.08 24.09
N ALA A 100 -41.72 59.33 24.71
CA ALA A 100 -43.01 59.86 25.18
C ALA A 100 -42.82 60.95 26.25
N LEU A 101 -41.92 60.75 27.22
CA LEU A 101 -41.61 61.75 28.25
C LEU A 101 -41.01 63.02 27.67
N VAL A 102 -40.11 62.91 26.69
CA VAL A 102 -39.53 64.08 26.00
C VAL A 102 -40.61 64.85 25.23
N ALA A 103 -41.49 64.16 24.51
CA ALA A 103 -42.58 64.79 23.75
C ALA A 103 -43.58 65.49 24.68
N ALA A 104 -43.98 64.85 25.78
CA ALA A 104 -44.85 65.43 26.78
C ALA A 104 -44.21 66.66 27.45
N GLY A 105 -42.93 66.57 27.82
CA GLY A 105 -42.16 67.69 28.35
C GLY A 105 -42.12 68.87 27.37
N ALA A 106 -41.79 68.62 26.10
CA ALA A 106 -41.75 69.64 25.06
C ALA A 106 -43.14 70.28 24.82
N ALA A 107 -44.23 69.51 24.87
CA ALA A 107 -45.59 70.02 24.75
C ALA A 107 -45.99 70.91 25.92
N LEU A 108 -45.64 70.53 27.15
CA LEU A 108 -45.87 71.34 28.36
C LEU A 108 -45.06 72.65 28.33
N LEU A 109 -43.79 72.59 27.91
CA LEU A 109 -42.94 73.77 27.72
C LEU A 109 -43.50 74.72 26.65
N ARG A 110 -43.98 74.20 25.52
CA ARG A 110 -44.65 75.01 24.48
C ARG A 110 -45.93 75.65 25.02
N LYS A 111 -46.79 74.89 25.71
CA LYS A 111 -48.05 75.40 26.28
C LYS A 111 -47.80 76.51 27.32
N ARG A 112 -46.72 76.42 28.10
CA ARG A 112 -46.32 77.45 29.07
C ARG A 112 -45.80 78.73 28.40
N ARG A 113 -45.17 78.60 27.23
CA ARG A 113 -44.65 79.72 26.43
C ARG A 113 -45.74 80.45 25.61
N SER A 114 -46.86 79.76 25.35
CA SER A 114 -48.04 80.31 24.67
C SER A 114 -49.19 80.69 25.62
N GLY A 115 -48.93 80.78 26.93
CA GLY A 115 -49.87 81.36 27.90
C GLY A 115 -49.92 82.89 27.77
N PRO A 116 -51.07 83.54 27.96
CA PRO A 116 -51.29 84.93 27.56
C PRO A 116 -50.47 85.92 28.39
N ALA A 117 -49.75 86.79 27.69
CA ALA A 117 -49.50 88.18 28.05
C ALA A 117 -49.94 89.03 26.86
#